data_AF-A0A7C4HUM9-F1
#
_entry.id   AF-A0A7C4HUM9-F1
#
_cell.length_a   1.000
_cell.length_b   1.000
_cell.length_c   1.000
_cell.angle_alpha   90.00
_cell.angle_beta   90.00
_cell.angle_gamma   90.00
#
_symmetry.space_group_name_H-M   'P 1'
#
loop_
_entity.id
_entity.type
_entity.pdbx_description
1 polymer ?
#
loop_
_entity_poly.entity_id
_entity_poly.type
_entity_poly.pdbx_seq_one_letter_code
_entity_poly.pdbx_strand_id
1 'polypeptide(L)'
;MYGQVKRNCVLYKDEPQPGHRYRQIAVVEKEGQFEVRIFEGVVQTDPKIKTECSNAEIVRHRTLNDALREAERKYQRSVAAGWIPYNPYST
;
A
#
# COMPACT_ATOMS: atom_id res chain seq x y z
N MET A 1 6.09 9.96 16.19
CA MET A 1 5.80 10.95 15.14
C MET A 1 5.09 10.22 13.99
N TYR A 2 3.93 10.70 13.54
CA TYR A 2 3.16 10.03 12.48
C TYR A 2 3.88 10.17 11.13
N GLY A 3 4.02 9.08 10.37
CA GLY A 3 4.63 9.11 9.04
C GLY A 3 3.69 9.77 8.02
N GLN A 4 4.23 10.51 7.06
CA GLN A 4 3.44 11.14 6.00
C GLN A 4 3.24 10.18 4.83
N VAL A 5 2.00 9.87 4.47
CA VAL A 5 1.69 9.05 3.29
C VAL A 5 1.94 9.85 2.02
N LYS A 6 2.81 9.35 1.15
CA LYS A 6 3.16 9.95 -0.15
C LYS A 6 2.42 9.28 -1.32
N ARG A 7 2.08 8.00 -1.17
CA ARG A 7 1.29 7.24 -2.14
C ARG A 7 0.52 6.15 -1.42
N ASN A 8 -0.70 5.87 -1.85
CA ASN A 8 -1.51 4.76 -1.35
C ASN A 8 -2.26 4.14 -2.53
N CYS A 9 -1.97 2.89 -2.84
CA CYS A 9 -2.66 2.12 -3.85
C CYS A 9 -3.34 0.93 -3.17
N VAL A 10 -4.64 0.79 -3.38
CA VAL A 10 -5.43 -0.33 -2.86
C VAL A 10 -5.85 -1.19 -4.05
N LEU A 11 -5.73 -2.50 -3.91
CA LEU A 11 -6.18 -3.49 -4.88
C LEU A 11 -7.05 -4.53 -4.18
N TYR A 12 -7.89 -5.23 -4.94
CA TYR A 12 -8.73 -6.33 -4.48
C TYR A 12 -8.66 -7.48 -5.48
N LYS A 13 -8.92 -8.73 -5.04
CA LYS A 13 -8.92 -9.89 -5.94
C LYS A 13 -10.30 -10.21 -6.51
N ASP A 14 -11.35 -9.94 -5.73
CA ASP A 14 -12.76 -10.17 -6.04
C ASP A 14 -13.56 -8.88 -5.76
N GLU A 15 -14.88 -8.86 -5.96
CA GLU A 15 -15.69 -7.66 -5.71
C GLU A 15 -15.36 -6.96 -4.38
N PRO A 16 -15.31 -5.61 -4.34
CA PRO A 16 -14.98 -4.86 -3.13
C PRO A 16 -16.12 -4.99 -2.11
N GLN A 17 -16.07 -6.04 -1.28
CA GLN A 17 -17.02 -6.32 -0.21
C GLN A 17 -16.34 -6.48 1.16
N PRO A 18 -17.04 -6.19 2.28
CA PRO A 18 -16.54 -6.46 3.62
C PRO A 18 -16.12 -7.93 3.79
N GLY A 19 -14.89 -8.17 4.28
CA GLY A 19 -14.34 -9.52 4.49
C GLY A 19 -13.47 -10.06 3.34
N HIS A 20 -13.40 -9.34 2.21
CA HIS A 20 -12.54 -9.73 1.08
C HIS A 20 -11.07 -9.33 1.31
N ARG A 21 -10.15 -10.03 0.64
CA ARG A 21 -8.71 -9.73 0.72
C ARG A 21 -8.40 -8.52 -0.15
N TYR A 22 -7.91 -7.47 0.49
CA TYR A 22 -7.35 -6.31 -0.16
C TYR A 22 -5.84 -6.34 -0.05
N ARG A 23 -5.17 -5.82 -1.07
CA ARG A 23 -3.74 -5.57 -1.07
C ARG A 23 -3.53 -4.06 -1.09
N GLN A 24 -2.86 -3.54 -0.08
CA GLN A 24 -2.55 -2.12 0.03
C GLN A 24 -1.05 -1.91 -0.10
N ILE A 25 -0.64 -1.01 -0.98
CA ILE A 25 0.75 -0.61 -1.22
C ILE A 25 0.86 0.87 -0.90
N ALA A 26 1.53 1.20 0.21
CA ALA A 26 1.68 2.55 0.69
C ALA A 26 3.14 2.98 0.70
N VAL A 27 3.42 4.22 0.31
CA VAL A 27 4.71 4.87 0.51
C VAL A 27 4.55 5.87 1.66
N VAL A 28 5.35 5.71 2.70
CA VAL A 28 5.30 6.53 3.91
C VAL A 28 6.67 7.15 4.16
N GLU A 29 6.72 8.46 4.39
CA GLU A 29 7.91 9.13 4.91
C GLU A 29 7.89 9.09 6.43
N LYS A 30 8.95 8.54 7.03
CA LYS A 30 9.11 8.43 8.49
C LYS A 30 10.58 8.63 8.85
N GLU A 31 10.85 9.52 9.80
CA GLU A 31 12.20 9.72 10.38
C GLU A 31 13.30 9.97 9.31
N GLY A 32 12.96 10.71 8.25
CA GLY A 32 13.90 11.03 7.15
C GLY A 32 14.15 9.88 6.18
N GLN A 33 13.38 8.79 6.26
CA GLN A 33 13.41 7.66 5.33
C GLN A 33 12.05 7.45 4.65
N PHE A 34 12.05 6.72 3.54
CA PHE A 34 10.85 6.34 2.81
C PHE A 34 10.63 4.83 2.92
N GLU A 35 9.46 4.44 3.41
CA GLU A 35 9.08 3.04 3.57
C GLU A 35 7.98 2.69 2.56
N VAL A 36 8.21 1.65 1.77
CA VAL A 36 7.15 0.99 1.00
C VAL A 36 6.58 -0.12 1.88
N ARG A 37 5.30 0.00 2.22
CA ARG A 37 4.59 -0.95 3.08
C ARG A 37 3.53 -1.66 2.26
N ILE A 38 3.51 -2.99 2.32
CA ILE A 38 2.56 -3.82 1.60
C ILE A 38 1.77 -4.65 2.62
N PHE A 39 0.44 -4.51 2.56
CA PHE A 39 -0.49 -5.20 3.45
C PHE A 39 -1.42 -6.06 2.62
N GLU A 40 -1.71 -7.27 3.09
CA GLU A 40 -2.78 -8.11 2.56
C GLU A 40 -3.79 -8.39 3.70
N GLY A 41 -5.04 -7.95 3.55
CA GLY A 41 -6.05 -8.03 4.61
C GLY A 41 -7.28 -7.17 4.35
N VAL A 42 -7.96 -6.73 5.41
CA VAL A 42 -9.09 -5.77 5.31
C VAL A 42 -8.54 -4.38 4.97
N VAL A 43 -9.22 -3.62 4.09
CA VAL A 43 -8.82 -2.23 3.73
C VAL A 43 -8.64 -1.41 5.01
N GLN A 44 -7.45 -0.84 5.19
CA GLN A 44 -7.26 0.19 6.20
C GLN A 44 -7.64 1.54 5.61
N THR A 45 -8.81 2.04 6.04
CA THR A 45 -9.35 3.34 5.65
C THR A 45 -8.56 4.51 6.24
N ASP A 46 -7.77 4.28 7.31
CA ASP A 46 -6.83 5.25 7.86
C ASP A 46 -5.38 4.71 7.80
N PRO A 47 -4.58 5.13 6.80
CA PRO A 47 -3.18 4.73 6.71
C PRO A 47 -2.30 5.41 7.79
N LYS A 48 -2.81 6.36 8.58
CA LYS A 48 -2.03 7.05 9.63
C LYS A 48 -1.82 6.18 10.87
N ILE A 49 -2.55 5.08 11.03
CA ILE A 49 -2.61 4.34 12.29
C ILE A 49 -2.52 2.84 12.01
N LYS A 50 -1.29 2.37 11.80
CA LYS A 50 -0.72 1.15 12.41
C LYS A 50 0.60 0.86 11.72
N THR A 51 1.65 1.47 12.28
CA THR A 51 3.04 1.01 12.17
C THR A 51 3.25 -0.46 12.58
N GLU A 52 2.21 -1.13 13.10
CA GLU A 52 2.23 -2.47 13.68
C GLU A 52 1.20 -3.41 13.02
N CYS A 53 1.05 -3.39 11.70
CA CYS A 53 0.54 -4.62 11.08
C CYS A 53 1.70 -5.62 11.07
N SER A 54 1.64 -6.59 11.97
CA SER A 54 2.64 -7.67 12.12
C SER A 54 2.92 -8.43 10.83
N ASN A 55 2.03 -8.30 9.83
CA ASN A 55 2.11 -8.98 8.54
C ASN A 55 2.50 -8.05 7.37
N ALA A 56 2.92 -6.81 7.64
CA ALA A 56 3.29 -5.89 6.58
C ALA A 56 4.70 -6.19 6.04
N GLU A 57 4.84 -6.38 4.73
CA GLU A 57 6.14 -6.31 4.08
C GLU A 57 6.59 -4.84 4.08
N ILE A 58 7.72 -4.53 4.72
CA ILE A 58 8.27 -3.18 4.79
C ILE A 58 9.63 -3.15 4.09
N VAL A 59 9.73 -2.38 3.01
CA VAL A 59 10.97 -2.10 2.29
C VAL A 59 11.37 -0.65 2.51
N ARG A 60 12.61 -0.41 2.96
CA ARG A 60 13.11 0.94 3.26
C ARG A 60 14.00 1.48 2.15
N HIS A 61 13.83 2.76 1.84
CA HIS A 61 14.59 3.48 0.82
C HIS A 61 15.07 4.82 1.37
N ARG A 62 16.23 5.27 0.86
CA ARG A 62 16.82 6.58 1.21
C ARG A 62 16.17 7.74 0.47
N THR A 63 15.58 7.50 -0.70
CA THR A 63 14.97 8.54 -1.54
C THR A 63 13.51 8.24 -1.83
N LEU A 64 12.71 9.29 -2.01
CA LEU A 64 11.30 9.17 -2.39
C LEU A 64 11.16 8.48 -3.75
N ASN A 65 12.03 8.81 -4.70
CA ASN A 65 11.97 8.26 -6.06
C ASN A 65 12.18 6.74 -6.08
N ASP A 66 13.10 6.22 -5.27
CA ASP A 66 13.32 4.77 -5.19
C ASP A 66 12.12 4.07 -4.56
N ALA A 67 11.55 4.66 -3.50
CA ALA A 67 10.33 4.13 -2.88
C ALA A 67 9.13 4.14 -3.84
N LEU A 68 8.96 5.21 -4.62
CA LEU A 68 7.89 5.30 -5.62
C LEU A 68 8.07 4.28 -6.75
N ARG A 69 9.30 4.06 -7.23
CA ARG A 69 9.61 3.03 -8.23
C ARG A 69 9.35 1.63 -7.71
N GLU A 70 9.69 1.36 -6.46
CA GLU A 70 9.43 0.07 -5.84
C GLU A 70 7.93 -0.17 -5.64
N ALA A 71 7.19 0.83 -5.14
CA ALA A 71 5.74 0.76 -5.03
C ALA A 71 5.07 0.52 -6.39
N GLU A 72 5.53 1.19 -7.44
CA GLU A 72 5.05 0.98 -8.82
C GLU A 72 5.32 -0.44 -9.31
N ARG A 73 6.53 -0.97 -9.11
CA ARG A 73 6.86 -2.36 -9.48
C ARG A 73 6.00 -3.38 -8.74
N LYS A 74 5.75 -3.17 -7.44
CA LYS A 74 4.89 -4.03 -6.63
C LYS A 74 3.42 -3.93 -7.07
N TYR A 75 2.97 -2.74 -7.44
CA TYR A 75 1.64 -2.51 -8.01
C TYR A 75 1.47 -3.27 -9.32
N GLN A 76 2.38 -3.09 -10.28
CA GLN A 76 2.34 -3.78 -11.58
C GLN A 76 2.38 -5.31 -11.43
N ARG A 77 3.22 -5.84 -10.54
CA ARG A 77 3.24 -7.28 -10.22
C ARG A 77 1.92 -7.77 -9.64
N SER A 78 1.27 -6.97 -8.80
CA SER A 78 -0.04 -7.31 -8.22
C SER A 78 -1.09 -7.37 -9.32
N VAL A 79 -1.13 -6.36 -10.20
CA VAL A 79 -2.04 -6.35 -11.36
C VAL A 79 -1.80 -7.57 -12.26
N ALA A 80 -0.54 -7.89 -12.57
CA ALA A 80 -0.19 -9.07 -13.35
C ALA A 80 -0.59 -10.40 -12.67
N ALA A 81 -0.65 -10.43 -11.34
CA ALA A 81 -1.12 -11.57 -10.55
C ALA A 81 -2.66 -11.64 -10.42
N GLY A 82 -3.40 -10.76 -11.12
CA GLY A 82 -4.86 -10.76 -11.14
C GLY A 82 -5.52 -9.89 -10.06
N TRP A 83 -4.76 -9.02 -9.38
CA TRP A 83 -5.35 -8.02 -8.49
C TRP A 83 -5.93 -6.84 -9.30
N ILE A 84 -7.12 -6.40 -8.93
CA ILE A 84 -7.85 -5.32 -9.58
C ILE A 84 -7.62 -4.01 -8.79
N PRO A 85 -7.22 -2.91 -9.43
CA PRO A 85 -7.07 -1.62 -8.76
C PRO A 85 -8.39 -1.13 -8.20
N TYR A 86 -8.38 -0.75 -6.93
CA TYR A 86 -9.51 -0.04 -6.33
C TYR A 86 -9.48 1.42 -6.76
N ASN A 87 -10.50 1.84 -7.51
CA ASN A 87 -10.72 3.25 -7.83
C ASN A 87 -11.94 3.76 -7.05
N PRO A 88 -11.75 4.58 -5.99
CA PRO A 88 -12.86 5.15 -5.23
C PRO A 88 -13.70 6.16 -6.03
N TYR A 89 -13.25 6.59 -7.21
CA TYR A 89 -13.92 7.56 -8.07
C TYR A 89 -14.56 6.94 -9.33
N SER A 90 -14.53 5.62 -9.47
CA SER A 90 -15.28 4.92 -10.50
C SER A 90 -16.73 4.77 -10.05
N THR A 91 -17.52 5.83 -10.23
CA THR A 91 -18.99 5.83 -10.25
C THR A 91 -19.45 6.49 -11.53
#